data_AF-A0AAP0K0D0-F1
#
_entry.id   AF-A0AAP0K0D0-F1
#
_cell.length_a   1.000
_cell.length_b   1.000
_cell.length_c   1.000
_cell.angle_alpha   90.00
_cell.angle_beta   90.00
_cell.angle_gamma   90.00
#
_symmetry.space_group_name_H-M   'P 1'
#
loop_
_entity.id
_entity.type
_entity.pdbx_description
1 polymer ?
#
loop_
_entity_poly.entity_id
_entity_poly.type
_entity_poly.pdbx_seq_one_letter_code
_entity_poly.pdbx_strand_id
1 'polypeptide(L)'
;MSFSNYFCRAVTSAGSSELIAVSSLCTYDIYRTYINPDASGKQILKVSRRIVLRFGCFMGALPVIPNKAGVSLGWMYLAVGIFVGSAVLPIAFMLLWSKANSIGAILGATVGCSRNRCMVGYQ
;
A
#
# COMPACT_ATOMS: atom_id res chain seq x y z
N MET A 1 -22.03 16.86 -18.18
CA MET A 1 -21.16 15.80 -18.73
C MET A 1 -19.66 15.98 -18.40
N SER A 2 -19.16 17.21 -18.13
CA SER A 2 -17.73 17.42 -17.82
C SER A 2 -17.25 16.85 -16.46
N PHE A 3 -18.07 16.89 -15.41
CA PHE A 3 -17.63 16.47 -14.05
C PHE A 3 -17.27 14.98 -13.95
N SER A 4 -18.06 14.09 -14.55
CA SER A 4 -17.78 12.64 -14.53
C SER A 4 -16.46 12.28 -15.21
N ASN A 5 -16.10 12.98 -16.30
CA ASN A 5 -14.82 12.80 -16.98
C ASN A 5 -13.64 13.25 -16.11
N TYR A 6 -13.76 14.35 -15.37
CA TYR A 6 -12.72 14.79 -14.43
C TYR A 6 -12.53 13.80 -13.28
N PHE A 7 -13.61 13.21 -12.76
CA PHE A 7 -13.53 12.22 -11.69
C PHE A 7 -12.76 10.96 -12.11
N CYS A 8 -13.13 10.35 -13.24
CA CYS A 8 -12.41 9.17 -13.75
C CYS A 8 -10.94 9.48 -14.04
N ARG A 9 -10.64 10.70 -14.53
CA ARG A 9 -9.27 11.14 -14.80
C ARG A 9 -8.46 11.31 -13.50
N ALA A 10 -9.08 11.84 -12.45
CA ALA A 10 -8.45 11.97 -11.13
C ALA A 10 -8.12 10.61 -10.52
N VAL A 11 -9.08 9.67 -10.51
CA VAL A 11 -8.88 8.31 -9.98
C VAL A 11 -7.79 7.57 -10.75
N THR A 12 -7.80 7.65 -12.08
CA THR A 12 -6.79 6.99 -12.93
C THR A 12 -5.39 7.59 -12.74
N SER A 13 -5.30 8.92 -12.57
CA SER A 13 -4.04 9.61 -12.27
C SER A 13 -3.46 9.18 -10.93
N ALA A 14 -4.31 9.11 -9.89
CA ALA A 14 -3.91 8.66 -8.56
C ALA A 14 -3.41 7.20 -8.61
N GLY A 15 -4.18 6.29 -9.22
CA GLY A 15 -3.77 4.88 -9.36
C GLY A 15 -2.46 4.71 -10.13
N SER A 16 -2.22 5.53 -11.16
CA SER A 16 -0.94 5.52 -11.90
C SER A 16 0.24 5.93 -11.01
N SER A 17 0.07 6.96 -10.18
CA SER A 17 1.13 7.43 -9.27
C SER A 17 1.50 6.37 -8.22
N GLU A 18 0.52 5.67 -7.67
CA GLU A 18 0.74 4.60 -6.71
C GLU A 18 1.46 3.40 -7.34
N LEU A 19 1.04 2.98 -8.54
CA LEU A 19 1.70 1.88 -9.27
C LEU A 19 3.17 2.18 -9.56
N ILE A 20 3.49 3.43 -9.93
CA ILE A 20 4.87 3.86 -10.16
C ILE A 20 5.67 3.88 -8.85
N ALA A 21 5.06 4.35 -7.76
CA ALA A 21 5.70 4.37 -6.44
C ALA A 21 6.03 2.94 -5.96
N VAL A 22 5.06 2.03 -6.00
CA VAL A 22 5.24 0.61 -5.62
C VAL A 22 6.29 -0.06 -6.49
N SER A 23 6.26 0.19 -7.80
CA SER A 23 7.25 -0.36 -8.71
C SER A 23 8.66 0.14 -8.40
N SER A 24 8.81 1.40 -8.00
CA SER A 24 10.10 1.98 -7.66
C SER A 24 10.63 1.39 -6.35
N LEU A 25 9.77 1.30 -5.32
CA LEU A 25 10.10 0.62 -4.06
C LEU A 25 10.55 -0.81 -4.32
N CYS A 26 9.75 -1.65 -4.99
CA CYS A 26 10.17 -3.03 -5.24
C CYS A 26 11.46 -3.14 -6.07
N THR A 27 11.71 -2.22 -7.01
CA THR A 27 12.93 -2.28 -7.82
C THR A 27 14.17 -1.82 -7.05
N TYR A 28 14.06 -0.78 -6.22
CA TYR A 28 15.18 -0.27 -5.42
C TYR A 28 15.39 -1.07 -4.12
N ASP A 29 14.33 -1.40 -3.38
CA ASP A 29 14.41 -2.14 -2.13
C ASP A 29 14.69 -3.62 -2.33
N ILE A 30 14.01 -4.29 -3.28
CA ILE A 30 14.14 -5.74 -3.45
C ILE A 30 15.18 -6.06 -4.54
N TYR A 31 15.03 -5.52 -5.75
CA TYR A 31 15.89 -5.97 -6.86
C TYR A 31 17.34 -5.51 -6.70
N ARG A 32 17.56 -4.25 -6.29
CA ARG A 32 18.91 -3.70 -6.09
C ARG A 32 19.60 -4.24 -4.83
N THR A 33 18.87 -4.43 -3.74
CA THR A 33 19.44 -4.92 -2.46
C THR A 33 19.66 -6.43 -2.45
N TYR A 34 18.75 -7.22 -3.04
CA TYR A 34 18.75 -8.68 -2.88
C TYR A 34 19.25 -9.47 -4.09
N ILE A 35 19.14 -8.95 -5.32
CA ILE A 35 19.39 -9.76 -6.54
C ILE A 35 20.65 -9.30 -7.27
N ASN A 36 20.77 -8.01 -7.59
CA ASN A 36 21.96 -7.51 -8.29
C ASN A 36 22.20 -6.02 -7.99
N PRO A 37 23.17 -5.68 -7.12
CA PRO A 37 23.46 -4.29 -6.75
C PRO A 37 23.98 -3.44 -7.93
N ASP A 38 24.56 -4.07 -8.96
CA ASP A 38 25.06 -3.47 -10.20
C ASP A 38 24.10 -3.63 -11.40
N ALA A 39 22.80 -3.78 -11.14
CA ALA A 39 21.82 -3.96 -12.20
C ALA A 39 21.83 -2.79 -13.22
N SER A 40 22.06 -3.13 -14.49
CA SER A 40 21.99 -2.18 -15.60
C SER A 40 20.57 -1.58 -15.72
N GLY A 41 20.47 -0.28 -16.01
CA GLY A 41 19.19 0.44 -16.10
C GLY A 41 18.16 -0.22 -17.04
N LYS A 42 18.61 -0.92 -18.09
CA LYS A 42 17.71 -1.66 -19.00
C LYS A 42 17.02 -2.86 -18.32
N GLN A 43 17.66 -3.50 -17.34
CA GLN A 43 17.07 -4.61 -16.58
C GLN A 43 16.09 -4.09 -15.53
N ILE A 44 16.44 -3.00 -14.84
CA ILE A 44 15.57 -2.29 -13.88
C ILE A 44 14.23 -1.95 -14.54
N LEU A 45 14.26 -1.40 -15.77
CA LEU A 45 13.05 -1.04 -16.51
C LEU A 45 12.19 -2.26 -16.95
N LYS A 46 12.80 -3.42 -17.20
CA LYS A 46 12.05 -4.66 -17.50
C LYS A 46 11.39 -5.22 -16.24
N VAL A 47 12.10 -5.17 -15.12
CA VAL A 47 11.63 -5.68 -13.82
C VAL A 47 10.51 -4.81 -13.28
N SER A 48 10.64 -3.48 -13.35
CA SER A 48 9.59 -2.54 -12.94
C SER A 48 8.28 -2.81 -13.68
N ARG A 49 8.33 -2.94 -15.01
CA ARG A 49 7.13 -3.24 -15.83
C ARG A 49 6.49 -4.59 -15.47
N ARG A 50 7.28 -5.61 -15.13
CA ARG A 50 6.77 -6.90 -14.66
C ARG A 50 6.09 -6.79 -13.30
N ILE A 51 6.65 -5.98 -12.38
CA ILE A 51 6.08 -5.74 -11.05
C ILE A 51 4.74 -5.00 -11.17
N VAL A 52 4.66 -3.95 -11.99
CA VAL A 52 3.41 -3.20 -12.22
C VAL A 52 2.30 -4.11 -12.72
N LEU A 53 2.57 -5.00 -13.68
CA LEU A 53 1.58 -5.94 -14.22
C LEU A 53 1.09 -6.93 -13.14
N ARG A 54 2.01 -7.48 -12.36
CA ARG A 54 1.67 -8.44 -11.29
C ARG A 54 0.87 -7.77 -10.18
N PHE A 55 1.29 -6.59 -9.74
CA PHE A 55 0.63 -5.84 -8.68
C PHE A 55 -0.73 -5.31 -9.11
N GLY A 56 -0.87 -4.82 -10.35
CA GLY A 56 -2.15 -4.40 -10.91
C GLY A 56 -3.16 -5.56 -10.99
N CYS A 57 -2.72 -6.76 -11.40
CA CYS A 57 -3.56 -7.95 -11.40
C CYS A 57 -4.02 -8.33 -9.99
N PHE A 58 -3.10 -8.27 -9.01
CA PHE A 58 -3.40 -8.56 -7.62
C PHE A 58 -4.40 -7.57 -6.99
N MET A 59 -4.22 -6.27 -7.24
CA MET A 59 -5.13 -5.22 -6.79
C MET A 59 -6.52 -5.31 -7.42
N GLY A 60 -6.65 -5.87 -8.63
CA GLY A 60 -7.95 -6.16 -9.24
C GLY A 60 -8.63 -7.39 -8.65
N ALA A 61 -7.87 -8.42 -8.26
CA ALA A 61 -8.40 -9.68 -7.73
C ALA A 61 -8.80 -9.60 -6.25
N LEU A 62 -8.01 -8.91 -5.42
CA LEU A 62 -8.23 -8.77 -3.98
C LEU A 62 -9.60 -8.24 -3.57
N PRO A 63 -10.16 -7.17 -4.18
CA PRO A 63 -11.46 -6.64 -3.78
C PRO A 63 -12.65 -7.50 -4.24
N VAL A 64 -12.46 -8.34 -5.28
CA VAL A 64 -13.51 -9.20 -5.83
C VAL A 64 -13.83 -10.37 -4.89
N ILE A 65 -12.83 -10.89 -4.18
CA ILE A 65 -12.97 -12.05 -3.29
C ILE A 65 -13.87 -11.73 -2.07
N PRO A 66 -13.67 -10.63 -1.30
CA PRO A 66 -14.55 -10.25 -0.19
C PRO A 66 -15.91 -9.74 -0.65
N ASN A 67 -16.00 -9.15 -1.85
CA ASN A 67 -17.28 -8.71 -2.41
C ASN A 67 -18.24 -9.89 -2.64
N LYS A 68 -17.71 -11.05 -3.06
CA LYS A 68 -18.50 -12.30 -3.15
C LYS A 68 -18.87 -12.90 -1.79
N ALA A 69 -18.14 -12.56 -0.73
CA ALA A 69 -18.41 -13.02 0.63
C ALA A 69 -19.51 -12.21 1.35
N GLY A 70 -20.13 -11.23 0.67
CA GLY A 70 -21.23 -10.44 1.23
C GLY A 70 -20.80 -9.35 2.22
N VAL A 71 -19.51 -9.01 2.27
CA VAL A 71 -18.98 -7.97 3.17
C VAL A 71 -19.40 -6.59 2.68
N SER A 72 -19.90 -5.75 3.58
CA SER A 72 -20.30 -4.37 3.27
C SER A 72 -19.12 -3.54 2.75
N LEU A 73 -19.34 -2.79 1.66
CA LEU A 73 -18.38 -1.85 1.07
C LEU A 73 -17.85 -0.84 2.11
N GLY A 74 -18.71 -0.41 3.03
CA GLY A 74 -18.31 0.49 4.12
C GLY A 74 -17.25 -0.12 5.04
N TRP A 75 -17.36 -1.43 5.28
CA TRP A 75 -16.44 -2.16 6.12
C TRP A 75 -15.06 -2.32 5.45
N MET A 76 -15.03 -2.56 4.14
CA MET A 76 -13.77 -2.61 3.37
C MET A 76 -13.03 -1.27 3.40
N TYR A 77 -13.75 -0.16 3.27
CA TYR A 77 -13.17 1.18 3.34
C TYR A 77 -12.61 1.51 4.73
N LEU A 78 -13.36 1.15 5.78
CA LEU A 78 -12.89 1.29 7.17
C LEU A 78 -11.63 0.46 7.42
N ALA A 79 -11.60 -0.79 6.94
CA ALA A 79 -10.45 -1.67 7.11
C ALA A 79 -9.17 -1.06 6.50
N VAL A 80 -9.23 -0.52 5.27
CA VAL A 80 -8.08 0.17 4.64
C VAL A 80 -7.59 1.34 5.50
N GLY A 81 -8.50 2.14 6.05
CA GLY A 81 -8.16 3.26 6.94
C GLY A 81 -7.43 2.81 8.21
N ILE A 82 -7.83 1.70 8.80
CA ILE A 82 -7.18 1.13 9.99
C ILE A 82 -5.77 0.64 9.67
N PHE A 83 -5.60 -0.10 8.57
CA PHE A 83 -4.29 -0.61 8.15
C PHE A 83 -3.34 0.53 7.80
N VAL A 84 -3.76 1.48 6.97
CA VAL A 84 -2.93 2.62 6.55
C VAL A 84 -2.63 3.53 7.74
N GLY A 85 -3.63 3.86 8.56
CA GLY A 85 -3.45 4.71 9.74
C GLY A 85 -2.44 4.15 10.75
N SER A 86 -2.40 2.83 10.93
CA SER A 86 -1.42 2.16 11.79
C SER A 86 0.02 2.23 11.25
N ALA A 87 0.21 2.37 9.94
CA ALA A 87 1.52 2.49 9.31
C ALA A 87 2.05 3.94 9.28
N VAL A 88 1.17 4.95 9.29
CA VAL A 88 1.58 6.37 9.24
C VAL A 88 2.36 6.77 10.49
N LEU A 89 1.89 6.39 11.68
CA LEU A 89 2.55 6.71 12.95
C LEU A 89 4.01 6.23 13.03
N PRO A 90 4.35 4.95 12.75
CA PRO A 90 5.72 4.48 12.79
C PRO A 90 6.60 5.12 11.69
N ILE A 91 6.06 5.43 10.51
CA ILE A 91 6.80 6.13 9.45
C ILE A 91 7.13 7.57 9.88
N ALA A 92 6.16 8.30 10.43
CA ALA A 92 6.38 9.65 10.95
C ALA A 92 7.43 9.66 12.08
N PHE A 93 7.38 8.66 12.96
CA PHE A 93 8.34 8.52 14.06
C PHE A 93 9.75 8.17 13.57
N MET A 94 9.89 7.37 12.51
CA MET A 94 11.18 7.09 11.86
C MET A 94 11.79 8.35 11.21
N LEU A 95 10.97 9.25 10.66
CA LEU A 95 11.45 10.47 9.98
C LEU A 95 11.84 11.59 10.95
N LEU A 96 11.17 11.69 12.10
CA LEU A 96 11.34 12.80 13.04
C LEU A 96 12.45 12.56 14.10
N TRP A 97 12.94 11.33 14.28
CA TRP A 97 13.84 11.00 15.40
C TRP A 97 15.01 10.10 14.98
N SER A 98 16.20 10.71 14.81
CA SER A 98 17.45 10.05 14.39
C SER A 98 17.96 8.92 15.31
N LYS A 99 17.39 8.77 16.53
CA LYS A 99 17.77 7.76 17.54
C LYS A 99 16.61 6.82 17.95
N ALA A 100 15.55 6.70 17.16
CA ALA A 100 14.33 5.99 17.57
C ALA A 100 14.47 4.46 17.47
N ASN A 101 14.23 3.83 18.62
CA ASN A 101 14.24 2.39 18.84
C ASN A 101 13.12 1.69 18.04
N SER A 102 13.48 0.70 17.22
CA SER A 102 12.59 -0.11 16.38
C SER A 102 11.43 -0.75 17.16
N ILE A 103 11.63 -0.98 18.47
CA ILE A 103 10.67 -1.59 19.39
C ILE A 103 9.46 -0.68 19.66
N GLY A 104 9.64 0.65 19.71
CA GLY A 104 8.54 1.60 19.97
C GLY A 104 7.55 1.70 18.79
N ALA A 105 8.07 1.63 17.56
CA ALA A 105 7.27 1.60 16.34
C ALA A 105 6.46 0.30 16.22
N ILE A 106 7.07 -0.85 16.55
CA ILE A 106 6.41 -2.16 16.52
C ILE A 106 5.34 -2.24 17.61
N LEU A 107 5.62 -1.76 18.84
CA LEU A 107 4.66 -1.70 19.94
C LEU A 107 3.49 -0.74 19.63
N GLY A 108 3.76 0.43 19.05
CA GLY A 108 2.71 1.37 18.63
C GLY A 108 1.78 0.79 17.55
N ALA A 109 2.36 0.14 16.53
CA ALA A 109 1.59 -0.50 15.46
C ALA A 109 0.79 -1.71 15.97
N THR A 110 1.36 -2.54 16.85
CA THR A 110 0.65 -3.70 17.44
C THR A 110 -0.47 -3.28 18.40
N VAL A 111 -0.25 -2.26 19.25
CA VAL A 111 -1.30 -1.73 20.14
C VAL A 111 -2.42 -1.05 19.33
N GLY A 112 -2.09 -0.33 18.27
CA GLY A 112 -3.07 0.27 17.36
C GLY A 112 -3.93 -0.79 16.65
N CYS A 113 -3.30 -1.83 16.10
CA CYS A 113 -3.99 -2.90 15.37
C CYS A 113 -4.83 -3.82 16.30
N SER A 114 -4.40 -4.03 17.54
CA SER A 114 -5.15 -4.81 18.52
C SER A 114 -6.31 -4.03 19.15
N ARG A 115 -6.17 -2.72 19.43
CA ARG A 115 -7.30 -1.90 19.91
C ARG A 115 -8.37 -1.66 18.85
N ASN A 116 -7.99 -1.49 17.58
CA ASN A 116 -8.98 -1.21 16.52
C ASN A 116 -9.80 -2.45 16.11
N ARG A 117 -9.38 -3.66 16.51
CA ARG A 117 -10.14 -4.90 16.29
C ARG A 117 -11.45 -4.95 17.09
N CYS A 118 -11.60 -4.15 18.15
CA CYS A 118 -12.80 -4.16 19.00
C CYS A 118 -14.01 -3.37 18.46
N MET A 119 -13.90 -2.61 17.37
CA MET A 119 -15.05 -1.92 16.75
C MET A 119 -15.62 -2.64 15.52
N VAL A 120 -14.98 -3.73 15.12
CA VAL A 120 -15.28 -4.47 13.88
C VAL A 120 -16.34 -5.55 14.11
N GLY A 121 -16.69 -5.85 15.37
CA GLY A 121 -17.72 -6.83 15.74
C GLY A 121 -19.15 -6.31 15.91
N TYR A 122 -19.47 -5.08 15.47
CA TYR A 122 -20.83 -4.53 15.61
C TYR A 122 -21.28 -3.74 14.37
N GLN A 123 -21.56 -4.46 13.28
CA GLN A 123 -22.68 -4.19 12.37
C GLN A 123 -22.92 -5.35 11.41
#